data_AF-A0A0G0X2D2-F1
#
_entry.id   AF-A0A0G0X2D2-F1
#
_cell.length_a   1.000
_cell.length_b   1.000
_cell.length_c   1.000
_cell.angle_alpha   90.00
_cell.angle_beta   90.00
_cell.angle_gamma   90.00
#
_symmetry.space_group_name_H-M   'P 1'
#
loop_
_entity.id
_entity.type
_entity.pdbx_description
1 polymer ?
#
loop_
_entity_poly.entity_id
_entity_poly.type
_entity_poly.pdbx_seq_one_letter_code
_entity_poly.pdbx_strand_id
1 'polypeptide(L)'
;MRKLSCFIISFLLTLIIVPSVHAAKLRVRKTSGGIVRSYSSVKLSRNTNSVIVTFQNLTDAKRVRYELSYIANGVPQGAMGTVQAAGLVSDSRDLYFGTCSHGVCTPHYNISNTTLVITTELTSGGTYTKRYRIKI
;
A
#
# COMPACT_ATOMS: atom_id res chain seq x y z
N MET A 1 16.68 -66.45 25.57
CA MET A 1 17.54 -65.26 25.41
C MET A 1 17.37 -64.55 24.06
N ARG A 2 17.21 -65.29 22.94
CA ARG A 2 17.09 -64.72 21.57
C ARG A 2 15.92 -63.75 21.36
N LYS A 3 14.75 -63.99 21.99
CA LYS A 3 13.57 -63.11 21.88
C LYS A 3 13.70 -61.78 22.64
N LEU A 4 14.46 -61.77 23.75
CA LEU A 4 14.71 -60.55 24.55
C LEU A 4 15.70 -59.62 23.83
N SER A 5 16.70 -60.19 23.17
CA SER A 5 17.65 -59.45 22.35
C SER A 5 16.98 -58.78 21.14
N CYS A 6 16.07 -59.47 20.44
CA CYS A 6 15.29 -58.86 19.35
C CYS A 6 14.41 -57.70 19.82
N PHE A 7 13.83 -57.78 21.02
CA PHE A 7 13.01 -56.71 21.57
C PHE A 7 13.84 -55.46 21.91
N ILE A 8 15.02 -55.65 22.50
CA ILE A 8 15.95 -54.55 22.83
C ILE A 8 16.47 -53.87 21.55
N ILE A 9 16.81 -54.66 20.53
CA ILE A 9 17.28 -54.15 19.24
C ILE A 9 16.17 -53.38 18.51
N SER A 10 14.93 -53.90 18.55
CA SER A 10 13.78 -53.20 17.97
C SER A 10 13.48 -51.88 18.69
N PHE A 11 13.65 -51.85 20.02
CA PHE A 11 13.42 -50.64 20.82
C PHE A 11 14.51 -49.57 20.58
N LEU A 12 15.79 -49.98 20.51
CA LEU A 12 16.88 -49.06 20.17
C LEU A 12 16.72 -48.47 18.76
N LEU A 13 16.22 -49.25 17.80
CA LEU A 13 16.02 -48.78 16.44
C LEU A 13 14.95 -47.68 16.37
N THR A 14 13.93 -47.71 17.24
CA THR A 14 12.89 -46.66 17.28
C THR A 14 13.37 -45.32 17.83
N LEU A 15 14.43 -45.30 18.65
CA LEU A 15 15.02 -44.07 19.21
C LEU A 15 15.89 -43.30 18.20
N ILE A 16 16.28 -43.91 17.08
CA ILE A 16 17.16 -43.28 16.07
C ILE A 16 16.34 -42.54 14.99
N ILE A 17 15.04 -42.82 14.86
CA ILE A 17 14.18 -42.29 13.80
C ILE A 17 13.36 -41.07 14.27
N VAL A 18 13.67 -40.48 15.44
CA VAL A 18 12.92 -39.32 15.92
C VAL A 18 13.39 -38.06 15.17
N PRO A 19 12.53 -37.39 14.38
CA PRO A 19 12.92 -36.18 13.68
C PRO A 19 13.19 -35.04 14.67
N SER A 20 14.24 -34.26 14.43
CA SER A 20 14.60 -33.09 15.22
C SER A 20 13.48 -32.02 15.14
N VAL A 21 12.80 -31.78 16.26
CA VAL A 21 11.74 -30.76 16.35
C VAL A 21 12.40 -29.38 16.43
N HIS A 22 12.34 -28.63 15.33
CA HIS A 22 12.83 -27.27 15.29
C HIS A 22 11.76 -26.33 15.85
N ALA A 23 12.03 -25.71 16.99
CA ALA A 23 11.15 -24.68 17.55
C ALA A 23 11.27 -23.41 16.69
N ALA A 24 10.26 -23.16 15.85
CA ALA A 24 10.16 -21.91 15.12
C ALA A 24 10.06 -20.74 16.11
N LYS A 25 10.98 -19.77 16.02
CA LYS A 25 10.98 -18.57 16.86
C LYS A 25 9.61 -17.89 16.79
N LEU A 26 9.00 -17.65 17.95
CA LEU A 26 7.73 -16.95 18.06
C LEU A 26 7.85 -15.57 17.39
N ARG A 27 7.08 -15.33 16.34
CA ARG A 27 6.97 -14.00 15.74
C ARG A 27 6.11 -13.13 16.67
N VAL A 28 6.76 -12.31 17.48
CA VAL A 28 6.07 -11.24 18.21
C VAL A 28 5.66 -10.19 17.20
N ARG A 29 4.35 -10.13 16.90
CA ARG A 29 3.79 -9.05 16.08
C ARG A 29 4.01 -7.76 16.85
N LYS A 30 4.77 -6.82 16.29
CA LYS A 30 4.82 -5.45 16.83
C LYS A 30 3.39 -4.96 16.91
N THR A 31 2.86 -4.82 18.12
CA THR A 31 1.57 -4.19 18.36
C THR A 31 1.73 -2.74 17.97
N SER A 32 1.48 -2.43 16.70
CA SER A 32 1.19 -1.07 16.29
C SER A 32 -0.15 -0.74 16.92
N GLY A 33 -0.12 -0.31 18.20
CA GLY A 33 -1.24 0.33 18.90
C GLY A 33 -1.52 1.70 18.28
N GLY A 34 -1.70 1.71 16.96
CA GLY A 34 -1.82 2.89 16.16
C GLY A 34 -3.28 3.28 16.08
N ILE A 35 -3.59 4.48 16.57
CA ILE A 35 -4.62 5.33 15.99
C ILE A 35 -4.54 5.13 14.47
N VAL A 36 -5.65 4.77 13.82
CA VAL A 36 -5.72 4.62 12.36
C VAL A 36 -5.50 6.02 11.76
N ARG A 37 -4.23 6.42 11.62
CA ARG A 37 -3.84 7.69 11.00
C ARG A 37 -4.01 7.54 9.49
N SER A 38 -5.01 8.23 8.95
CA SER A 38 -5.14 8.40 7.51
C SER A 38 -4.25 9.54 7.06
N TYR A 39 -3.35 9.28 6.11
CA TYR A 39 -2.48 10.30 5.52
C TYR A 39 -3.08 10.94 4.27
N SER A 40 -4.22 10.43 3.81
CA SER A 40 -4.90 10.98 2.64
C SER A 40 -6.41 10.78 2.68
N SER A 41 -7.11 11.66 1.98
CA SER A 41 -8.52 11.56 1.61
C SER A 41 -8.69 11.95 0.14
N VAL A 42 -9.71 11.39 -0.50
CA VAL A 42 -9.94 11.57 -1.93
C VAL A 42 -11.40 11.92 -2.16
N LYS A 43 -11.66 12.93 -2.99
CA LYS A 43 -12.99 13.35 -3.40
C LYS A 43 -13.04 13.47 -4.92
N LEU A 44 -14.02 12.82 -5.54
CA LEU A 44 -14.34 13.04 -6.94
C LEU A 44 -15.10 14.37 -7.07
N SER A 45 -14.62 15.27 -7.92
CA SER A 45 -15.28 16.51 -8.27
C SER A 45 -15.83 16.41 -9.70
N ARG A 46 -17.15 16.22 -9.81
CA ARG A 46 -17.82 16.11 -11.11
C ARG A 46 -17.82 17.45 -11.86
N ASN A 47 -17.89 18.56 -11.15
CA ASN A 47 -17.94 19.89 -11.76
C ASN A 47 -16.63 20.26 -12.48
N THR A 48 -15.49 19.82 -11.93
CA THR A 48 -14.15 20.13 -12.44
C THR A 48 -13.52 18.97 -13.21
N ASN A 49 -14.27 17.86 -13.42
CA ASN A 49 -13.75 16.62 -14.03
C ASN A 49 -12.41 16.18 -13.43
N SER A 50 -12.34 16.12 -12.10
CA SER A 50 -11.09 15.89 -11.41
C SER A 50 -11.23 15.13 -10.10
N VAL A 51 -10.11 14.61 -9.62
CA VAL A 51 -9.98 13.96 -8.32
C VAL A 51 -9.17 14.87 -7.42
N ILE A 52 -9.84 15.39 -6.40
CA ILE A 52 -9.19 16.21 -5.37
C ILE A 52 -8.63 15.26 -4.32
N VAL A 53 -7.30 15.30 -4.18
CA VAL A 53 -6.56 14.54 -3.19
C VAL A 53 -6.10 15.48 -2.10
N THR A 54 -6.43 15.16 -0.86
CA THR A 54 -5.94 15.91 0.30
C THR A 54 -5.01 15.01 1.09
N PHE A 55 -3.79 15.49 1.31
CA PHE A 55 -2.81 14.86 2.17
C PHE A 55 -2.89 15.50 3.56
N GLN A 56 -2.90 14.65 4.58
CA GLN A 56 -3.10 15.04 5.97
C GLN A 56 -2.00 14.43 6.84
N ASN A 57 -1.77 14.99 8.02
CA ASN A 57 -0.74 14.51 8.95
C ASN A 57 0.66 14.49 8.31
N LEU A 58 0.99 15.51 7.53
CA LEU A 58 2.26 15.60 6.81
C LEU A 58 3.45 15.89 7.73
N THR A 59 3.23 16.29 8.98
CA THR A 59 4.28 16.52 9.99
C THR A 59 5.14 15.29 10.24
N ASP A 60 4.58 14.09 10.09
CA ASP A 60 5.29 12.82 10.27
C ASP A 60 5.71 12.19 8.93
N ALA A 61 5.36 12.84 7.82
CA ALA A 61 5.71 12.39 6.49
C ALA A 61 7.02 13.06 6.06
N LYS A 62 7.87 12.30 5.38
CA LYS A 62 9.02 12.80 4.65
C LYS A 62 8.61 13.26 3.25
N ARG A 63 7.86 12.41 2.55
CA ARG A 63 7.33 12.68 1.22
C ARG A 63 6.07 11.87 0.96
N VAL A 64 5.23 12.35 0.06
CA VAL A 64 4.06 11.63 -0.44
C VAL A 64 4.14 11.53 -1.96
N ARG A 65 4.06 10.32 -2.48
CA ARG A 65 3.96 10.03 -3.92
C ARG A 65 2.53 9.67 -4.24
N TYR A 66 2.02 10.18 -5.35
CA TYR A 66 0.68 9.84 -5.82
C TYR A 66 0.71 9.48 -7.30
N GLU A 67 -0.14 8.54 -7.67
CA GLU A 67 -0.29 8.05 -9.03
C GLU A 67 -1.77 7.79 -9.30
N LEU A 68 -2.36 8.62 -10.16
CA LEU A 68 -3.67 8.41 -10.74
C LEU A 68 -3.49 7.67 -12.06
N SER A 69 -4.23 6.59 -12.24
CA SER A 69 -4.30 5.82 -13.49
C SER A 69 -5.77 5.60 -13.84
N TYR A 70 -6.10 5.73 -15.13
CA TYR A 70 -7.45 5.54 -15.65
C TYR A 70 -7.40 5.18 -17.14
N ILE A 71 -8.52 4.68 -17.67
CA ILE A 71 -8.71 4.48 -19.10
C ILE A 71 -9.63 5.58 -19.61
N ALA A 72 -9.27 6.24 -20.72
CA ALA A 72 -10.13 7.18 -21.42
C ALA A 72 -10.22 6.80 -22.90
N ASN A 73 -11.44 6.64 -23.41
CA ASN A 73 -11.68 6.20 -24.80
C ASN A 73 -10.87 4.92 -25.18
N GLY A 74 -10.69 4.00 -24.24
CA GLY A 74 -9.90 2.78 -24.44
C GLY A 74 -8.38 2.94 -24.29
N VAL A 75 -7.86 4.15 -24.08
CA VAL A 75 -6.43 4.44 -23.93
C VAL A 75 -6.06 4.64 -22.46
N PRO A 76 -4.98 4.00 -21.96
CA PRO A 76 -4.45 4.27 -20.63
C PRO A 76 -3.94 5.70 -20.49
N GLN A 77 -4.33 6.35 -19.40
CA GLN A 77 -3.98 7.72 -19.04
C GLN A 77 -3.62 7.78 -17.56
N GLY A 78 -2.95 8.85 -17.14
CA GLY A 78 -2.60 9.02 -15.75
C GLY A 78 -1.93 10.35 -15.43
N ALA A 79 -1.79 10.59 -14.14
CA ALA A 79 -1.05 11.72 -13.59
C ALA A 79 -0.32 11.25 -12.34
N MET A 80 0.95 11.64 -12.21
CA MET A 80 1.77 11.27 -11.06
C MET A 80 2.52 12.48 -10.53
N GLY A 81 2.87 12.43 -9.25
CA GLY A 81 3.66 13.47 -8.65
C GLY A 81 4.16 13.12 -7.26
N THR A 82 4.95 14.03 -6.72
CA THR A 82 5.52 13.92 -5.37
C THR A 82 5.33 15.23 -4.64
N VAL A 83 4.92 15.14 -3.37
CA VAL A 83 4.88 16.24 -2.41
C VAL A 83 6.00 16.02 -1.40
N GLN A 84 6.88 17.00 -1.24
CA GLN A 84 7.82 17.03 -0.12
C GLN A 84 7.07 17.56 1.10
N ALA A 85 7.09 16.80 2.20
CA ALA A 85 6.24 17.10 3.36
C ALA A 85 6.92 18.01 4.40
N ALA A 86 8.20 18.36 4.19
CA ALA A 86 8.96 19.21 5.10
C ALA A 86 8.25 20.56 5.34
N GLY A 87 7.89 20.83 6.59
CA GLY A 87 7.22 22.07 7.01
C GLY A 87 5.72 22.14 6.69
N LEU A 88 5.12 21.08 6.14
CA LEU A 88 3.69 21.05 5.81
C LEU A 88 2.91 20.24 6.85
N VAL A 89 1.73 20.73 7.22
CA VAL A 89 0.74 19.97 8.01
C VAL A 89 -0.21 19.19 7.09
N SER A 90 -0.58 19.82 5.98
CA SER A 90 -1.47 19.28 4.95
C SER A 90 -1.13 19.89 3.60
N ASP A 91 -1.47 19.19 2.52
CA ASP A 91 -1.40 19.70 1.14
C ASP A 91 -2.53 19.10 0.32
N SER A 92 -2.81 19.65 -0.85
CA SER A 92 -3.82 19.09 -1.76
C SER A 92 -3.40 19.20 -3.23
N ARG A 93 -3.88 18.26 -4.02
CA ARG A 93 -3.66 18.23 -5.48
C ARG A 93 -4.96 17.96 -6.17
N ASP A 94 -5.20 18.74 -7.22
CA ASP A 94 -6.32 18.52 -8.12
C ASP A 94 -5.83 17.73 -9.34
N LEU A 95 -6.29 16.50 -9.47
CA LEU A 95 -5.87 15.59 -10.53
C LEU A 95 -6.95 15.56 -11.61
N TYR A 96 -6.74 16.37 -12.64
CA TYR A 96 -7.68 16.54 -13.76
C TYR A 96 -7.70 15.32 -14.69
N PHE A 97 -8.90 14.88 -15.07
CA PHE A 97 -9.07 13.85 -16.10
C PHE A 97 -8.97 14.46 -17.50
N GLY A 98 -7.76 14.83 -17.89
CA GLY A 98 -7.51 15.44 -19.18
C GLY A 98 -6.10 15.98 -19.30
N THR A 99 -5.88 16.80 -20.31
CA THR A 99 -4.60 17.46 -20.56
C THR A 99 -4.77 18.96 -20.51
N CYS A 100 -3.84 19.67 -19.88
CA CYS A 100 -3.81 21.12 -19.86
C CYS A 100 -2.53 21.62 -20.51
N SER A 101 -2.65 22.62 -21.39
CA SER A 101 -1.52 23.28 -22.06
C SER A 101 -1.81 24.78 -22.15
N HIS A 102 -0.85 25.62 -21.75
CA HIS A 102 -0.97 27.09 -21.79
C HIS A 102 -2.28 27.64 -21.18
N GLY A 103 -2.76 27.03 -20.09
CA GLY A 103 -3.98 27.43 -19.40
C GLY A 103 -5.30 26.92 -19.99
N VAL A 104 -5.25 26.20 -21.12
CA VAL A 104 -6.42 25.55 -21.71
C VAL A 104 -6.41 24.07 -21.38
N CYS A 105 -7.49 23.59 -20.75
CA CYS A 105 -7.66 22.19 -20.39
C CYS A 105 -8.69 21.51 -21.30
N THR A 106 -8.32 20.37 -21.86
CA THR A 106 -9.22 19.50 -22.63
C THR A 106 -9.56 18.27 -21.81
N PRO A 107 -10.83 18.04 -21.46
CA PRO A 107 -11.24 16.87 -20.69
C PRO A 107 -11.17 15.60 -21.52
N HIS A 108 -10.88 14.49 -20.84
CA HIS A 108 -11.04 13.15 -21.36
C HIS A 108 -12.44 12.63 -21.08
N TYR A 109 -12.97 11.80 -21.99
CA TYR A 109 -14.31 11.21 -21.90
C TYR A 109 -14.23 9.68 -21.86
N ASN A 110 -15.38 9.04 -21.57
CA ASN A 110 -15.51 7.58 -21.45
C ASN A 110 -14.49 6.99 -20.47
N ILE A 111 -14.43 7.61 -19.28
CA ILE A 111 -13.43 7.26 -18.28
C ILE A 111 -13.85 5.99 -17.54
N SER A 112 -12.93 5.04 -17.40
CA SER A 112 -13.15 3.80 -16.66
C SER A 112 -11.89 3.31 -15.96
N ASN A 113 -12.04 2.31 -15.07
CA ASN A 113 -10.94 1.67 -14.34
C ASN A 113 -10.03 2.62 -13.54
N THR A 114 -10.61 3.69 -13.01
CA THR A 114 -9.87 4.73 -12.29
C THR A 114 -9.34 4.25 -10.94
N THR A 115 -8.03 4.33 -10.76
CA THR A 115 -7.32 3.98 -9.54
C THR A 115 -6.37 5.10 -9.15
N LEU A 116 -6.34 5.45 -7.86
CA LEU A 116 -5.37 6.37 -7.29
C LEU A 116 -4.59 5.66 -6.19
N VAL A 117 -3.27 5.58 -6.34
CA VAL A 117 -2.36 5.02 -5.34
C VAL A 117 -1.59 6.15 -4.70
N ILE A 118 -1.59 6.18 -3.37
CA ILE A 118 -0.85 7.17 -2.58
C ILE A 118 0.11 6.41 -1.68
N THR A 119 1.39 6.75 -1.77
CA THR A 119 2.47 6.19 -0.95
C THR A 119 3.10 7.30 -0.12
N THR A 120 2.92 7.22 1.19
CA THR A 120 3.52 8.14 2.16
C THR A 120 4.75 7.49 2.75
N GLU A 121 5.91 8.10 2.57
CA GLU A 121 7.13 7.76 3.30
C GLU A 121 7.17 8.59 4.57
N LEU A 122 7.26 7.94 5.74
CA LEU A 122 7.32 8.58 7.04
C LEU A 122 8.75 8.99 7.41
N THR A 123 8.89 10.00 8.25
CA THR A 123 10.19 10.41 8.81
C THR A 123 10.85 9.30 9.61
N SER A 124 10.06 8.39 10.20
CA SER A 124 10.52 7.17 10.88
C SER A 124 11.08 6.09 9.94
N GLY A 125 11.01 6.28 8.62
CA GLY A 125 11.43 5.31 7.61
C GLY A 125 10.35 4.31 7.19
N GLY A 126 9.19 4.31 7.86
CA GLY A 126 8.05 3.48 7.46
C GLY A 126 7.37 3.97 6.19
N THR A 127 6.70 3.07 5.47
CA THR A 127 5.90 3.43 4.28
C THR A 127 4.44 3.05 4.49
N TYR A 128 3.53 3.98 4.19
CA TYR A 128 2.09 3.75 4.19
C TYR A 128 1.54 3.89 2.78
N THR A 129 0.95 2.82 2.23
CA THR A 129 0.35 2.85 0.89
C THR A 129 -1.16 2.69 0.99
N LYS A 130 -1.90 3.58 0.35
CA LYS A 130 -3.36 3.54 0.26
C LYS A 130 -3.81 3.60 -1.18
N ARG A 131 -4.64 2.65 -1.58
CA ARG A 131 -5.22 2.55 -2.92
C ARG A 131 -6.71 2.92 -2.87
N TYR A 132 -7.10 3.84 -3.75
CA TYR A 132 -8.48 4.25 -3.95
C TYR A 132 -8.96 3.74 -5.31
N ARG A 133 -10.12 3.11 -5.34
CA ARG A 133 -10.86 2.79 -6.56
C ARG A 133 -11.96 3.81 -6.72
N ILE A 134 -11.92 4.57 -7.80
CA ILE A 134 -12.82 5.70 -8.01
C ILE A 134 -13.84 5.28 -9.06
N LYS A 135 -15.12 5.31 -8.69
CA LYS A 135 -16.22 5.10 -9.64
C LYS A 135 -16.66 6.47 -10.16
N ILE A 136 -16.62 6.65 -11.47
CA ILE A 136 -17.04 7.86 -12.17
C ILE A 136 -18.51 7.72 -12.56
#